data_AF-A0A850MJ02-F1
#
_entry.id   AF-A0A850MJ02-F1
#
_cell.length_a   1.000
_cell.length_b   1.000
_cell.length_c   1.000
_cell.angle_alpha   90.00
_cell.angle_beta   90.00
_cell.angle_gamma   90.00
#
_symmetry.space_group_name_H-M   'P 1'
#
loop_
_entity.id
_entity.type
_entity.pdbx_description
1 polymer ?
#
loop_
_entity_poly.entity_id
_entity_poly.type
_entity_poly.pdbx_seq_one_letter_code
_entity_poly.pdbx_strand_id
1 'polypeptide(L)'
;MPYIITYCWYPNHLADKVAKRYLDGMQKYPIPDIIKRTPPGSAADKDGIESIIVDEVKPKNLGAAWEYLEKFLIEFRDIEGFRWHRKIYGTVVEVLKLVGMG
;
A
#
# COMPACT_ATOMS: atom_id res chain seq x y z
N MET A 1 4.98 -16.64 4.39
CA MET A 1 3.89 -15.73 3.99
C MET A 1 4.57 -14.47 3.45
N PRO A 2 4.27 -14.06 2.20
CA PRO A 2 4.87 -12.86 1.65
C PRO A 2 4.31 -11.59 2.30
N TYR A 3 5.14 -10.56 2.37
CA TYR A 3 4.78 -9.22 2.82
C TYR A 3 4.82 -8.24 1.66
N ILE A 4 3.86 -7.34 1.61
CA ILE A 4 3.90 -6.15 0.76
C ILE A 4 4.02 -4.96 1.69
N ILE A 5 5.11 -4.21 1.55
CA ILE A 5 5.35 -2.97 2.31
C ILE A 5 5.10 -1.80 1.37
N THR A 6 4.12 -0.98 1.72
CA THR A 6 3.81 0.26 1.00
C THR A 6 4.35 1.44 1.80
N TYR A 7 5.18 2.24 1.15
CA TYR A 7 5.63 3.54 1.63
C TYR A 7 4.85 4.62 0.88
N CYS A 8 4.34 5.60 1.60
CA CYS A 8 3.64 6.76 1.06
C CYS A 8 4.30 8.04 1.57
N TRP A 9 4.40 9.06 0.71
CA TRP A 9 4.90 10.38 1.07
C TRP A 9 3.96 11.47 0.57
N TYR A 10 3.69 12.47 1.39
CA TYR A 10 2.86 13.60 0.99
C TYR A 10 3.18 14.87 1.79
N PRO A 11 3.01 16.07 1.20
CA PRO A 11 3.17 17.33 1.90
C PRO A 11 2.24 17.48 3.12
N ASN A 12 2.73 18.12 4.19
CA ASN A 12 1.96 18.35 5.43
C ASN A 12 0.62 19.04 5.19
N HIS A 13 0.57 20.05 4.31
CA HIS A 13 -0.64 20.82 4.02
C HIS A 13 -1.73 19.99 3.31
N LEU A 14 -1.43 18.76 2.88
CA LEU A 14 -2.38 17.83 2.26
C LEU A 14 -2.81 16.71 3.19
N ALA A 15 -2.38 16.71 4.46
CA ALA A 15 -2.66 15.63 5.41
C ALA A 15 -4.15 15.28 5.51
N ASP A 16 -5.01 16.28 5.67
CA ASP A 16 -6.46 16.06 5.79
C ASP A 16 -7.07 15.50 4.50
N LYS A 17 -6.60 15.95 3.35
CA LYS A 17 -7.05 15.46 2.03
C LYS A 17 -6.67 13.99 1.85
N VAL A 18 -5.44 13.62 2.21
CA VAL A 18 -4.94 12.24 2.14
C VAL A 18 -5.66 11.36 3.15
N ALA A 19 -5.84 11.81 4.39
CA ALA A 19 -6.56 11.09 5.43
C ALA A 19 -8.01 10.80 5.03
N LYS A 20 -8.72 11.79 4.49
CA LYS A 20 -10.08 11.60 3.97
C LYS A 20 -10.10 10.57 2.84
N ARG A 21 -9.21 10.69 1.85
CA ARG A 21 -9.14 9.74 0.73
C ARG A 21 -8.83 8.31 1.21
N TYR A 22 -7.99 8.16 2.24
CA TYR A 22 -7.70 6.88 2.86
C TYR A 22 -8.93 6.26 3.52
N LEU A 23 -9.68 7.03 4.31
CA LEU A 23 -10.91 6.55 4.94
C LEU A 23 -11.97 6.17 3.91
N ASP A 24 -12.19 7.02 2.90
CA ASP A 24 -13.13 6.76 1.80
C ASP A 24 -12.71 5.49 1.02
N GLY A 25 -11.41 5.34 0.75
CA GLY A 25 -10.85 4.18 0.09
C GLY A 25 -11.05 2.88 0.86
N MET A 26 -10.91 2.89 2.20
CA MET A 26 -11.13 1.70 3.03
C MET A 26 -12.59 1.25 3.04
N GLN A 27 -13.53 2.19 2.92
CA GLN A 27 -14.95 1.87 2.81
C GLN A 27 -15.30 1.32 1.43
N LYS A 28 -14.76 1.94 0.37
CA LYS A 28 -15.00 1.54 -1.03
C LYS A 28 -14.36 0.20 -1.37
N TYR A 29 -13.18 -0.06 -0.82
CA TYR A 29 -12.40 -1.27 -1.05
C TYR A 29 -12.07 -1.92 0.31
N PRO A 30 -13.00 -2.72 0.86
CA PRO A 30 -12.73 -3.43 2.10
C PRO A 30 -11.54 -4.38 1.92
N ILE A 31 -10.72 -4.50 2.98
CA ILE A 31 -9.53 -5.35 2.96
C ILE A 31 -9.99 -6.80 2.79
N PRO A 32 -9.54 -7.50 1.73
CA PRO A 32 -9.95 -8.87 1.48
C PRO A 32 -9.31 -9.82 2.51
N ASP A 33 -9.97 -10.94 2.79
CA ASP A 33 -9.51 -11.97 3.73
C ASP A 33 -8.16 -12.61 3.39
N ILE A 34 -7.59 -12.31 2.22
CA ILE A 34 -6.25 -12.75 1.80
C ILE A 34 -5.13 -11.82 2.31
N ILE A 35 -5.48 -10.67 2.85
CA ILE A 35 -4.57 -9.65 3.40
C ILE A 35 -4.86 -9.46 4.89
N LYS A 36 -3.81 -9.50 5.70
CA LYS A 36 -3.82 -9.00 7.07
C LYS A 36 -2.97 -7.75 7.13
N ARG A 37 -3.62 -6.60 7.30
CA ARG A 37 -2.99 -5.28 7.37
C ARG A 37 -2.67 -4.89 8.81
N THR A 38 -1.47 -4.39 9.05
CA THR A 38 -1.15 -3.71 10.32
C THR A 38 -1.67 -2.27 10.30
N PRO A 39 -2.00 -1.67 11.46
CA PRO A 39 -2.23 -0.23 11.51
C PRO A 39 -1.07 0.53 10.84
N PRO A 40 -1.35 1.52 9.97
CA PRO A 40 -0.29 2.30 9.34
C PRO A 40 0.57 3.03 10.38
N GLY A 41 1.89 2.93 10.26
CA GLY A 41 2.81 3.79 10.98
C GLY A 41 3.02 5.08 10.18
N SER A 42 3.12 6.23 10.85
CA SER A 42 3.43 7.49 10.16
C SER A 42 4.41 8.33 10.97
N ALA A 43 5.29 9.03 10.25
CA ALA A 43 6.20 10.04 10.79
C ALA A 43 6.01 11.32 9.99
N ALA A 44 6.09 12.47 10.66
CA ALA A 44 5.94 13.77 10.06
C ALA A 44 7.12 14.67 10.43
N ASP A 45 7.63 15.41 9.46
CA ASP A 45 8.68 16.41 9.64
C ASP A 45 8.47 17.63 8.73
N LYS A 46 9.49 18.49 8.60
CA LYS A 46 9.44 19.69 7.77
C LYS A 46 9.27 19.42 6.27
N ASP A 47 9.65 18.23 5.80
CA ASP A 47 9.65 17.85 4.39
C ASP A 47 8.35 17.10 4.00
N GLY A 48 7.55 16.68 4.99
CA GLY A 48 6.20 16.15 4.79
C GLY A 48 5.86 15.04 5.77
N ILE A 49 4.96 14.16 5.34
CA ILE A 49 4.55 12.97 6.08
C ILE A 49 4.96 11.75 5.29
N GLU A 50 5.61 10.81 5.97
CA GLU A 50 5.86 9.46 5.49
C GLU A 50 4.96 8.48 6.25
N SER A 51 4.28 7.60 5.51
CA SER A 51 3.49 6.51 6.07
C SER A 51 3.99 5.17 5.56
N ILE A 52 4.01 4.18 6.45
CA ILE A 52 4.37 2.80 6.15
C ILE A 52 3.18 1.90 6.47
N ILE A 53 2.78 1.09 5.50
CA ILE A 53 1.71 0.10 5.62
C ILE A 53 2.32 -1.27 5.34
N VAL A 54 2.12 -2.21 6.26
CA VAL A 54 2.56 -3.60 6.11
C VAL A 54 1.34 -4.48 5.90
N ASP A 55 1.31 -5.15 4.76
CA ASP A 55 0.30 -6.12 4.38
C ASP A 55 0.91 -7.53 4.37
N GLU A 56 0.49 -8.37 5.30
CA GLU A 56 0.80 -9.80 5.32
C GLU A 56 -0.18 -10.53 4.40
N VAL A 57 0.33 -11.27 3.42
CA VAL A 57 -0.48 -11.88 2.37
C VAL A 57 -0.49 -13.40 2.52
N LYS A 58 -1.67 -14.02 2.41
CA LYS A 58 -1.80 -15.49 2.40
C LYS A 58 -0.96 -16.08 1.25
N PRO A 59 -0.30 -17.24 1.45
CA PRO A 59 0.51 -17.87 0.40
C PRO A 59 -0.26 -18.03 -0.91
N LYS A 60 0.44 -17.91 -2.04
CA LYS A 60 -0.13 -18.01 -3.40
C LYS A 60 -1.13 -16.91 -3.80
N ASN A 61 -1.45 -15.96 -2.92
CA ASN A 61 -2.37 -14.86 -3.20
C ASN A 61 -1.67 -13.53 -3.52
N LEU A 62 -0.35 -13.55 -3.75
CA LEU A 62 0.45 -12.35 -3.96
C LEU A 62 -0.06 -11.49 -5.14
N GLY A 63 -0.44 -12.11 -6.26
CA GLY A 63 -0.99 -11.39 -7.42
C GLY A 63 -2.33 -10.72 -7.12
N ALA A 64 -3.28 -11.45 -6.53
CA ALA A 64 -4.59 -10.89 -6.15
C ALA A 64 -4.47 -9.77 -5.10
N ALA A 65 -3.56 -9.92 -4.13
CA ALA A 65 -3.26 -8.88 -3.17
C ALA A 65 -2.65 -7.65 -3.85
N TRP A 66 -1.70 -7.84 -4.78
CA TRP A 66 -1.10 -6.75 -5.54
C TRP A 66 -2.14 -5.94 -6.32
N GLU A 67 -3.04 -6.61 -7.05
CA GLU A 67 -4.11 -5.95 -7.80
C GLU A 67 -5.05 -5.14 -6.90
N TYR A 68 -5.40 -5.69 -5.74
CA TYR A 68 -6.21 -4.97 -4.75
C TYR A 68 -5.49 -3.69 -4.28
N LEU A 69 -4.20 -3.79 -3.93
CA LEU A 69 -3.42 -2.65 -3.45
C LEU A 69 -3.23 -1.58 -4.53
N GLU A 70 -3.09 -1.97 -5.80
CA GLU A 70 -3.07 -1.02 -6.92
C GLU A 70 -4.38 -0.24 -7.02
N LYS A 71 -5.53 -0.93 -6.96
CA LYS A 71 -6.86 -0.29 -7.00
C LYS A 71 -7.08 0.66 -5.83
N PHE A 72 -6.52 0.35 -4.67
CA PHE A 72 -6.59 1.25 -3.52
C PHE A 72 -5.71 2.50 -3.73
N LEU A 73 -4.46 2.34 -4.15
CA LEU A 73 -3.51 3.44 -4.27
C LEU A 73 -3.79 4.36 -5.47
N ILE A 74 -4.43 3.85 -6.53
CA ILE A 74 -4.81 4.67 -7.69
C ILE A 74 -5.81 5.77 -7.32
N GLU A 75 -6.55 5.60 -6.22
CA GLU A 75 -7.42 6.64 -5.66
C GLU A 75 -6.64 7.83 -5.11
N PHE A 76 -5.31 7.79 -5.02
CA PHE A 76 -4.50 8.93 -4.55
C PHE A 76 -3.78 9.65 -5.70
N ARG A 77 -3.90 9.15 -6.94
CA ARG A 77 -3.13 9.64 -8.10
C ARG A 77 -3.37 11.11 -8.46
N ASP A 78 -4.52 11.66 -8.08
CA ASP A 78 -4.94 13.05 -8.32
C ASP A 78 -4.51 14.00 -7.19
N ILE A 79 -3.87 13.49 -6.14
CA ILE A 79 -3.32 14.30 -5.06
C ILE A 79 -1.91 14.69 -5.45
N GLU A 80 -1.74 15.92 -5.95
CA GLU A 80 -0.42 16.48 -6.26
C GLU A 80 0.51 16.38 -5.04
N GLY A 81 1.75 15.92 -5.27
CA GLY A 81 2.73 15.70 -4.20
C GLY A 81 2.59 14.37 -3.44
N PHE A 82 1.48 13.63 -3.61
CA PHE A 82 1.37 12.27 -3.09
C PHE A 82 2.23 11.31 -3.93
N ARG A 83 3.08 10.54 -3.27
CA ARG A 83 3.95 9.55 -3.90
C ARG A 83 3.87 8.25 -3.10
N TRP A 84 4.06 7.12 -3.78
CA TRP A 84 4.16 5.83 -3.10
C TRP A 84 5.20 4.93 -3.75
N HIS A 85 5.69 3.97 -2.97
CA HIS A 85 6.56 2.91 -3.41
C HIS A 85 6.20 1.62 -2.69
N ARG A 86 6.29 0.48 -3.38
CA ARG A 86 6.04 -0.84 -2.80
C ARG A 86 7.25 -1.73 -2.90
N LYS A 87 7.49 -2.47 -1.81
CA LYS A 87 8.46 -3.56 -1.75
C LYS A 87 7.76 -4.86 -1.42
N ILE A 88 8.13 -5.92 -2.12
CA ILE A 88 7.61 -7.26 -1.88
C ILE A 88 8.70 -8.11 -1.25
N TYR A 89 8.37 -8.74 -0.12
CA TYR A 89 9.22 -9.67 0.59
C TYR A 89 8.52 -11.03 0.62
N GLY A 90 8.82 -11.87 -0.38
CA GLY A 90 8.27 -13.22 -0.50
C GLY A 90 9.37 -14.26 -0.68
N THR A 91 8.96 -15.52 -0.90
CA THR A 91 9.91 -16.53 -1.37
C THR A 91 10.41 -16.18 -2.78
N VAL A 92 11.59 -16.66 -3.15
CA VAL A 92 12.15 -16.45 -4.50
C VAL A 92 11.15 -16.86 -5.59
N VAL A 93 10.47 -18.00 -5.44
CA VAL A 93 9.47 -18.50 -6.39
C VAL A 93 8.28 -17.54 -6.52
N GLU A 94 7.79 -16.99 -5.42
CA GLU A 94 6.66 -16.05 -5.43
C GLU A 94 7.04 -14.72 -6.11
N VAL A 95 8.24 -14.21 -5.83
CA VAL A 95 8.74 -12.96 -6.42
C VAL A 95 9.00 -13.14 -7.91
N LEU A 96 9.63 -14.24 -8.33
CA LEU A 96 9.90 -14.52 -9.75
C LEU A 96 8.61 -14.60 -10.57
N LYS A 97 7.57 -15.25 -10.05
CA LYS A 97 6.26 -15.30 -10.73
C LYS A 97 5.65 -13.92 -10.94
N LEU A 98 5.80 -13.02 -9.96
CA LEU A 98 5.23 -11.67 -10.05
C LEU A 98 5.93 -10.80 -11.10
N VAL A 99 7.23 -11.02 -11.34
CA VAL A 99 7.99 -10.33 -12.39
C VAL A 99 7.96 -11.05 -13.74
N GLY A 100 7.12 -12.08 -13.90
CA GLY A 100 6.97 -12.82 -15.15
C GLY A 100 8.13 -13.78 -15.48
N MET A 101 8.85 -14.25 -14.45
CA MET A 101 10.07 -15.07 -14.58
C MET A 101 9.95 -16.46 -13.91
N GLY A 102 8.75 -16.97 -13.64
CA GLY A 102 8.56 -18.23 -12.90
C GLY A 102 7.34 -19.03 -13.30
#